data_AF-Q2LXA1-F1
#
_entry.id   AF-Q2LXA1-F1
#
_cell.length_a   1.000
_cell.length_b   1.000
_cell.length_c   1.000
_cell.angle_alpha   90.00
_cell.angle_beta   90.00
_cell.angle_gamma   90.00
#
_symmetry.space_group_name_H-M   'P 1'
#
loop_
_entity.id
_entity.type
_entity.pdbx_description
1 polymer ?
#
loop_
_entity_poly.entity_id
_entity_poly.type
_entity_poly.pdbx_seq_one_letter_code
_entity_poly.pdbx_strand_id
1 'polypeptide(L)'
;MKNVSSLARMSLLVIMVTSIVLGIYSFAAAHCDTLDGPVIQDARKALETKDVTPILKWVKQKDEKAVHATFAKALNAKGKKNADAAEIKFFETLVRIHRAGEGAPFTGLKPAGEVEPAIAEADKALASGSSDALVRLITDDVAVGIKRRYERAAATYKHKDESVEQGREFVEAYVEFTHYVERLHLDATGKGAHDQHNEGSKQPADEHHTSDVRKHGK
;
A
#
# COMPACT_ATOMS: atom_id res chain seq x y z
N MET A 1 -10.95 -40.00 -10.31
CA MET A 1 -10.30 -38.67 -10.14
C MET A 1 -10.44 -38.28 -8.68
N LYS A 2 -9.33 -38.02 -7.97
CA LYS A 2 -9.32 -37.88 -6.52
C LYS A 2 -10.01 -36.56 -6.11
N ASN A 3 -11.04 -36.65 -5.28
CA ASN A 3 -11.74 -35.52 -4.70
C ASN A 3 -10.77 -34.72 -3.82
N VAL A 4 -10.24 -33.61 -4.35
CA VAL A 4 -9.48 -32.64 -3.57
C VAL A 4 -10.41 -32.14 -2.47
N SER A 5 -10.09 -32.42 -1.20
CA SER A 5 -10.98 -32.13 -0.08
C SER A 5 -11.29 -30.64 0.00
N SER A 6 -12.50 -30.30 0.44
CA SER A 6 -12.95 -28.90 0.60
C SER A 6 -11.97 -28.07 1.44
N LEU A 7 -11.26 -28.70 2.39
CA LEU A 7 -10.20 -28.07 3.16
C LEU A 7 -8.99 -27.65 2.31
N ALA A 8 -8.53 -28.48 1.39
CA ALA A 8 -7.39 -28.14 0.54
C ALA A 8 -7.70 -26.97 -0.42
N ARG A 9 -8.96 -26.87 -0.88
CA ARG A 9 -9.45 -25.72 -1.67
C ARG A 9 -9.54 -24.44 -0.82
N MET A 10 -10.01 -24.55 0.42
CA MET A 10 -10.13 -23.42 1.34
C MET A 10 -8.76 -22.89 1.79
N SER A 11 -7.80 -23.78 2.06
CA SER A 11 -6.41 -23.38 2.38
C SER A 11 -5.72 -22.70 1.20
N LEU A 12 -5.93 -23.18 -0.03
CA LEU A 12 -5.37 -22.56 -1.23
C LEU A 12 -5.93 -21.14 -1.44
N LEU A 13 -7.22 -20.95 -1.19
CA LEU A 13 -7.90 -19.66 -1.32
C LEU A 13 -7.43 -18.66 -0.24
N VAL A 14 -7.22 -19.11 0.99
CA VAL A 14 -6.62 -18.29 2.07
C VAL A 14 -5.19 -17.89 1.75
N ILE A 15 -4.36 -18.80 1.24
CA ILE A 15 -2.98 -18.49 0.83
C ILE A 15 -2.97 -17.47 -0.32
N MET A 16 -3.86 -17.64 -1.30
CA MET A 16 -3.98 -16.74 -2.44
C MET A 16 -4.40 -15.33 -2.01
N VAL A 17 -5.44 -15.21 -1.18
CA VAL A 17 -5.91 -13.92 -0.64
C VAL A 17 -4.83 -13.26 0.22
N THR A 18 -4.12 -14.02 1.07
CA THR A 18 -3.03 -13.48 1.90
C THR A 18 -1.87 -12.97 1.04
N SER A 19 -1.53 -13.69 -0.03
CA SER A 19 -0.45 -13.29 -0.96
C SER A 19 -0.82 -12.04 -1.77
N ILE A 20 -2.09 -11.91 -2.15
CA ILE A 20 -2.61 -10.72 -2.83
C ILE A 20 -2.59 -9.51 -1.89
N VAL A 21 -3.06 -9.67 -0.64
CA VAL A 21 -3.03 -8.59 0.37
C VAL A 21 -1.59 -8.14 0.64
N LEU A 22 -0.65 -9.06 0.85
CA LEU A 22 0.78 -8.75 1.03
C LEU A 22 1.41 -8.05 -0.19
N GLY A 23 0.98 -8.38 -1.40
CA GLY A 23 1.45 -7.75 -2.63
C GLY A 23 1.07 -6.27 -2.75
N ILE A 24 -0.12 -5.88 -2.30
CA ILE A 24 -0.62 -4.50 -2.37
C ILE A 24 0.14 -3.58 -1.39
N TYR A 25 0.54 -4.08 -0.21
CA TYR A 25 1.39 -3.36 0.74
C TYR A 25 2.85 -3.18 0.26
N SER A 26 3.26 -3.84 -0.83
CA SER A 26 4.68 -3.95 -1.21
C SER A 26 5.21 -2.82 -2.10
N PHE A 27 4.32 -2.09 -2.79
CA PHE A 27 4.72 -1.21 -3.89
C PHE A 27 4.99 0.24 -3.46
N ALA A 28 4.08 0.88 -2.71
CA ALA A 28 4.40 2.20 -2.09
C ALA A 28 5.60 2.10 -1.14
N ALA A 29 5.74 0.95 -0.48
CA ALA A 29 6.89 0.58 0.33
C ALA A 29 8.21 0.41 -0.46
N ALA A 30 8.13 0.03 -1.74
CA ALA A 30 9.31 -0.14 -2.59
C ALA A 30 9.98 1.19 -2.89
N HIS A 31 9.17 2.22 -3.13
CA HIS A 31 9.63 3.54 -3.51
C HIS A 31 10.54 4.18 -2.45
N CYS A 32 10.24 4.01 -1.16
CA CYS A 32 11.09 4.48 -0.06
C CYS A 32 12.44 3.73 0.03
N ASP A 33 12.56 2.56 -0.61
CA ASP A 33 13.75 1.71 -0.61
C ASP A 33 14.64 1.90 -1.86
N THR A 34 14.19 2.65 -2.88
CA THR A 34 14.95 2.82 -4.13
C THR A 34 16.06 3.85 -4.01
N LEU A 35 17.12 3.68 -4.82
CA LEU A 35 18.24 4.63 -4.89
C LEU A 35 17.87 6.02 -5.42
N ASP A 36 16.74 6.13 -6.11
CA ASP A 36 16.14 7.38 -6.57
C ASP A 36 14.94 7.85 -5.73
N GLY A 37 14.56 7.07 -4.71
CA GLY A 37 13.43 7.36 -3.83
C GLY A 37 13.70 8.51 -2.84
N PRO A 38 12.65 9.05 -2.22
CA PRO A 38 12.68 10.32 -1.51
C PRO A 38 13.56 10.28 -0.26
N VAL A 39 13.61 9.13 0.42
CA VAL A 39 14.51 8.89 1.57
C VAL A 39 15.97 9.07 1.15
N ILE A 40 16.37 8.49 0.00
CA ILE A 40 17.74 8.56 -0.51
C ILE A 40 18.03 9.94 -1.12
N GLN A 41 17.07 10.58 -1.78
CA GLN A 41 17.25 11.95 -2.26
C GLN A 41 17.56 12.94 -1.12
N ASP A 42 16.81 12.87 -0.02
CA ASP A 42 17.11 13.67 1.16
C ASP A 42 18.44 13.27 1.80
N ALA A 43 18.80 11.99 1.78
CA ALA A 43 20.10 11.52 2.27
C ALA A 43 21.28 12.07 1.47
N ARG A 44 21.15 12.13 0.14
CA ARG A 44 22.15 12.75 -0.75
C ARG A 44 22.28 14.24 -0.46
N LYS A 45 21.15 14.95 -0.38
CA LYS A 45 21.11 16.38 -0.03
C LYS A 45 21.74 16.65 1.34
N ALA A 46 21.45 15.81 2.33
CA ALA A 46 22.03 15.90 3.66
C ALA A 46 23.56 15.73 3.62
N LEU A 47 24.07 14.75 2.87
CA LEU A 47 25.51 14.54 2.71
C LEU A 47 26.19 15.70 1.96
N GLU A 48 25.54 16.26 0.94
CA GLU A 48 26.03 17.41 0.18
C GLU A 48 26.14 18.66 1.05
N THR A 49 25.05 19.00 1.75
CA THR A 49 24.95 20.18 2.61
C THR A 49 25.63 20.01 3.98
N LYS A 50 26.04 18.78 4.32
CA LYS A 50 26.57 18.39 5.63
C LYS A 50 25.59 18.66 6.77
N ASP A 51 24.30 18.66 6.47
CA ASP A 51 23.21 18.85 7.41
C ASP A 51 22.36 17.58 7.49
N VAL A 52 22.26 16.98 8.67
CA VAL A 52 21.49 15.76 8.92
C VAL A 52 19.99 16.03 9.05
N THR A 53 19.57 17.28 9.23
CA THR A 53 18.18 17.64 9.52
C THR A 53 17.18 17.13 8.47
N PRO A 54 17.44 17.19 7.15
CA PRO A 54 16.48 16.76 6.13
C PRO A 54 16.08 15.28 6.22
N ILE A 55 16.95 14.42 6.76
CA ILE A 55 16.69 12.98 6.84
C ILE A 55 15.97 12.54 8.12
N LEU A 56 15.99 13.33 9.19
CA LEU A 56 15.43 12.92 10.47
C LEU A 56 13.91 12.74 10.41
N LYS A 57 13.22 13.44 9.51
CA LYS A 57 11.77 13.30 9.26
C LYS A 57 11.35 11.89 8.79
N TRP A 58 12.28 11.11 8.25
CA TRP A 58 12.01 9.76 7.74
C TRP A 58 12.13 8.67 8.80
N VAL A 59 12.55 9.00 10.03
CA VAL A 59 12.77 8.01 11.09
C VAL A 59 12.02 8.38 12.36
N LYS A 60 11.81 7.40 13.24
CA LYS A 60 11.24 7.67 14.57
C LYS A 60 12.28 8.37 15.43
N GLN A 61 11.82 9.25 16.33
CA GLN A 61 12.69 10.03 17.23
C GLN A 61 13.70 9.15 18.00
N LYS A 62 13.27 7.97 18.47
CA LYS A 62 14.12 7.01 19.19
C LYS A 62 15.33 6.51 18.37
N ASP A 63 15.23 6.54 17.04
CA ASP A 63 16.21 5.99 16.11
C ASP A 63 17.15 7.07 15.55
N GLU A 64 16.89 8.36 15.82
CA GLU A 64 17.71 9.49 15.33
C GLU A 64 19.19 9.34 15.68
N LYS A 65 19.51 8.88 16.90
CA LYS A 65 20.89 8.66 17.34
C LYS A 65 21.65 7.71 16.42
N ALA A 66 20.99 6.66 15.94
CA ALA A 66 21.60 5.70 15.00
C ALA A 66 21.85 6.37 13.64
N VAL A 67 20.89 7.17 13.16
CA VAL A 67 21.02 7.95 11.92
C VAL A 67 22.18 8.95 12.00
N HIS A 68 22.28 9.74 13.06
CA HIS A 68 23.40 10.66 13.28
C HIS A 68 24.75 9.96 13.20
N ALA A 69 24.87 8.79 13.85
CA ALA A 69 26.12 8.04 13.90
C ALA A 69 26.54 7.50 12.52
N THR A 70 25.59 7.02 11.71
CA THR A 70 25.89 6.50 10.36
C THR A 70 26.15 7.64 9.36
N PHE A 71 25.41 8.75 9.48
CA PHE A 71 25.63 9.97 8.69
C PHE A 71 27.03 10.55 8.91
N ALA A 72 27.47 10.67 10.17
CA ALA A 72 28.81 11.15 10.49
C ALA A 72 29.92 10.26 9.90
N LYS A 73 29.73 8.93 9.87
CA LYS A 73 30.66 8.00 9.24
C LYS A 73 30.76 8.22 7.73
N ALA A 74 29.63 8.41 7.05
CA ALA A 74 29.60 8.70 5.62
C ALA A 74 30.26 10.04 5.29
N LEU A 75 29.96 11.10 6.05
CA LEU A 75 30.62 12.40 5.90
C LEU A 75 32.15 12.30 6.08
N ASN A 76 32.61 11.59 7.10
CA ASN A 76 34.03 11.41 7.36
C ASN A 76 34.76 10.58 6.29
N ALA A 77 34.03 9.81 5.48
CA ALA A 77 34.58 9.03 4.38
C ALA A 77 34.64 9.81 3.05
N LYS A 78 33.97 10.96 2.94
CA LYS A 78 33.99 11.77 1.70
C LYS A 78 35.43 12.10 1.28
N GLY A 79 35.73 11.92 0.00
CA GLY A 79 37.05 12.16 -0.59
C GLY A 79 38.10 11.08 -0.29
N LYS A 80 37.73 10.00 0.40
CA LYS A 80 38.61 8.84 0.66
C LYS A 80 38.29 7.70 -0.29
N LYS A 81 39.22 6.73 -0.40
CA LYS A 81 39.07 5.54 -1.26
C LYS A 81 37.80 4.71 -0.96
N ASN A 82 37.23 4.84 0.23
CA ASN A 82 36.06 4.10 0.68
C ASN A 82 34.78 4.96 0.76
N ALA A 83 34.75 6.13 0.09
CA ALA A 83 33.60 7.04 0.13
C ALA A 83 32.30 6.35 -0.32
N ASP A 84 32.30 5.69 -1.48
CA ASP A 84 31.10 5.05 -2.04
C ASP A 84 30.56 3.94 -1.14
N ALA A 85 31.45 3.10 -0.59
CA ALA A 85 31.07 2.03 0.33
C ALA A 85 30.47 2.58 1.64
N ALA A 86 30.98 3.73 2.13
CA ALA A 86 30.43 4.38 3.31
C ALA A 86 29.08 5.06 3.03
N GLU A 87 28.91 5.64 1.85
CA GLU A 87 27.65 6.22 1.39
C GLU A 87 26.56 5.14 1.26
N ILE A 88 26.84 4.04 0.55
CA ILE A 88 25.88 2.93 0.40
C ILE A 88 25.50 2.34 1.76
N LYS A 89 26.47 2.11 2.65
CA LYS A 89 26.18 1.60 4.00
C LYS A 89 25.30 2.56 4.80
N PHE A 90 25.47 3.86 4.62
CA PHE A 90 24.62 4.87 5.24
C PHE A 90 23.18 4.78 4.69
N PHE A 91 23.01 4.70 3.38
CA PHE A 91 21.70 4.52 2.74
C PHE A 91 20.99 3.25 3.21
N GLU A 92 21.67 2.10 3.21
CA GLU A 92 21.11 0.84 3.71
C GLU A 92 20.65 0.95 5.17
N THR A 93 21.42 1.65 6.00
CA THR A 93 21.09 1.82 7.42
C THR A 93 19.88 2.72 7.59
N LEU A 94 19.84 3.85 6.87
CA LEU A 94 18.74 4.81 6.94
C LEU A 94 17.43 4.18 6.48
N VAL A 95 17.44 3.53 5.32
CA VAL A 95 16.27 2.85 4.76
C VAL A 95 15.80 1.73 5.69
N ARG A 96 16.72 0.91 6.22
CA ARG A 96 16.36 -0.13 7.20
C ARG A 96 15.65 0.42 8.44
N ILE A 97 16.12 1.56 8.97
CA ILE A 97 15.49 2.21 10.12
C ILE A 97 14.12 2.76 9.75
N HIS A 98 14.01 3.44 8.61
CA HIS A 98 12.74 3.97 8.09
C HIS A 98 11.69 2.86 7.96
N ARG A 99 12.04 1.74 7.30
CA ARG A 99 11.15 0.59 7.09
C ARG A 99 10.74 -0.09 8.40
N ALA A 100 11.67 -0.25 9.34
CA ALA A 100 11.34 -0.71 10.68
C ALA A 100 10.37 0.24 11.41
N GLY A 101 10.45 1.54 11.12
CA GLY A 101 9.50 2.56 11.55
C GLY A 101 8.08 2.31 11.03
N GLU A 102 7.96 1.86 9.78
CA GLU A 102 6.69 1.49 9.13
C GLU A 102 6.19 0.09 9.52
N GLY A 103 6.97 -0.68 10.30
CA GLY A 103 6.65 -2.07 10.64
C GLY A 103 6.94 -3.05 9.50
N ALA A 104 7.73 -2.65 8.50
CA ALA A 104 8.03 -3.44 7.32
C ALA A 104 9.49 -3.94 7.31
N PRO A 105 9.75 -5.12 6.73
CA PRO A 105 11.10 -5.65 6.62
C PRO A 105 11.93 -4.89 5.57
N PHE A 106 13.22 -4.75 5.83
CA PHE A 106 14.18 -4.27 4.85
C PHE A 106 14.71 -5.43 4.01
N THR A 107 14.51 -5.37 2.69
CA THR A 107 14.94 -6.41 1.74
C THR A 107 16.14 -6.02 0.88
N GLY A 108 16.79 -4.90 1.19
CA GLY A 108 17.87 -4.34 0.38
C GLY A 108 17.46 -3.01 -0.29
N LEU A 109 18.46 -2.23 -0.69
CA LEU A 109 18.23 -1.05 -1.54
C LEU A 109 17.81 -1.52 -2.93
N LYS A 110 16.78 -0.89 -3.48
CA LYS A 110 16.29 -1.19 -4.82
C LYS A 110 16.98 -0.31 -5.87
N PRO A 111 17.21 -0.81 -7.10
CA PRO A 111 17.73 -0.01 -8.20
C PRO A 111 16.88 1.25 -8.45
N ALA A 112 17.52 2.27 -9.03
CA ALA A 112 16.78 3.43 -9.54
C ALA A 112 15.91 3.04 -10.75
N GLY A 113 14.80 3.73 -10.95
CA GLY A 113 13.87 3.51 -12.07
C GLY A 113 12.83 2.42 -11.82
N GLU A 114 12.75 1.86 -10.61
CA GLU A 114 11.72 0.88 -10.22
C GLU A 114 10.47 1.50 -9.58
N VAL A 115 10.31 2.83 -9.67
CA VAL A 115 9.15 3.54 -9.11
C VAL A 115 7.96 3.46 -10.06
N GLU A 116 6.78 3.15 -9.53
CA GLU A 116 5.55 3.10 -10.30
C GLU A 116 5.21 4.48 -10.89
N PRO A 117 4.71 4.56 -12.13
CA PRO A 117 4.42 5.83 -12.78
C PRO A 117 3.53 6.78 -11.96
N ALA A 118 2.52 6.24 -11.28
CA ALA A 118 1.61 7.02 -10.43
C ALA A 118 2.33 7.65 -9.22
N ILE A 119 3.25 6.92 -8.60
CA ILE A 119 4.03 7.41 -7.43
C ILE A 119 5.05 8.45 -7.90
N ALA A 120 5.77 8.16 -8.98
CA ALA A 120 6.72 9.11 -9.56
C ALA A 120 6.04 10.43 -9.97
N GLU A 121 4.83 10.38 -10.53
CA GLU A 121 4.08 11.58 -10.89
C GLU A 121 3.53 12.30 -9.66
N ALA A 122 3.21 11.58 -8.58
CA ALA A 122 2.82 12.19 -7.30
C ALA A 122 3.97 12.97 -6.66
N ASP A 123 5.20 12.44 -6.68
CA ASP A 123 6.38 13.18 -6.22
C ASP A 123 6.61 14.45 -7.03
N LYS A 124 6.50 14.36 -8.36
CA LYS A 124 6.60 15.55 -9.24
C LYS A 124 5.51 16.57 -8.93
N ALA A 125 4.29 16.12 -8.63
CA ALA A 125 3.20 17.00 -8.27
C ALA A 125 3.51 17.78 -6.97
N LEU A 126 4.03 17.10 -5.95
CA LEU A 126 4.46 17.73 -4.70
C LEU A 126 5.64 18.69 -4.92
N ALA A 127 6.63 18.30 -5.73
CA ALA A 127 7.81 19.13 -6.01
C ALA A 127 7.48 20.37 -6.85
N SER A 128 6.53 20.26 -7.79
CA SER A 128 6.13 21.35 -8.67
C SER A 128 5.01 22.24 -8.09
N GLY A 129 4.28 21.74 -7.09
CA GLY A 129 3.11 22.41 -6.53
C GLY A 129 1.86 22.35 -7.42
N SER A 130 1.84 21.48 -8.44
CA SER A 130 0.67 21.25 -9.29
C SER A 130 0.35 19.77 -9.42
N SER A 131 -0.91 19.40 -9.23
CA SER A 131 -1.41 18.03 -9.40
C SER A 131 -1.86 17.70 -10.82
N ASP A 132 -1.81 18.63 -11.77
CA ASP A 132 -2.53 18.50 -13.05
C ASP A 132 -2.07 17.29 -13.87
N ALA A 133 -0.76 17.05 -13.94
CA ALA A 133 -0.21 15.91 -14.67
C ALA A 133 -0.57 14.57 -13.99
N LEU A 134 -0.53 14.52 -12.65
CA LEU A 134 -0.95 13.36 -11.88
C LEU A 134 -2.44 13.06 -12.08
N VAL A 135 -3.30 14.08 -11.97
CA VAL A 135 -4.75 13.93 -12.18
C VAL A 135 -5.00 13.35 -13.57
N ARG A 136 -4.37 13.94 -14.60
CA ARG A 136 -4.51 13.47 -15.97
C ARG A 136 -4.08 12.01 -16.13
N LEU A 137 -2.89 11.65 -15.65
CA LEU A 137 -2.37 10.29 -15.72
C LEU A 137 -3.37 9.28 -15.15
N ILE A 138 -3.84 9.52 -13.93
CA ILE A 138 -4.77 8.62 -13.25
C ILE A 138 -6.12 8.56 -13.98
N THR A 139 -6.67 9.71 -14.40
CA THR A 139 -7.98 9.73 -15.07
C THR A 139 -7.95 9.07 -16.45
N ASP A 140 -6.85 9.22 -17.19
CA ASP A 140 -6.67 8.59 -18.51
C ASP A 140 -6.62 7.07 -18.37
N ASP A 141 -5.83 6.54 -17.42
CA ASP A 141 -5.75 5.11 -17.13
C ASP A 141 -7.11 4.52 -16.67
N VAL A 142 -7.82 5.25 -15.81
CA VAL A 142 -9.17 4.88 -15.36
C VAL A 142 -10.15 4.85 -16.52
N ALA A 143 -10.15 5.88 -17.38
CA ALA A 143 -11.04 5.95 -18.53
C ALA A 143 -10.82 4.78 -19.50
N VAL A 144 -9.56 4.44 -19.80
CA VAL A 144 -9.20 3.27 -20.61
C VAL A 144 -9.67 1.98 -19.95
N GLY A 145 -9.45 1.83 -18.64
CA GLY A 145 -9.84 0.66 -17.87
C GLY A 145 -11.36 0.43 -17.83
N ILE A 146 -12.14 1.50 -17.70
CA ILE A 146 -13.61 1.49 -17.77
C ILE A 146 -14.06 1.10 -19.18
N LYS A 147 -13.56 1.78 -20.21
CA LYS A 147 -13.97 1.57 -21.61
C LYS A 147 -13.77 0.12 -22.05
N ARG A 148 -12.59 -0.45 -21.79
CA ARG A 148 -12.26 -1.84 -22.17
C ARG A 148 -13.24 -2.85 -21.56
N ARG A 149 -13.54 -2.72 -20.27
CA ARG A 149 -14.44 -3.65 -19.57
C ARG A 149 -15.90 -3.46 -19.95
N TYR A 150 -16.31 -2.21 -20.13
CA TYR A 150 -17.64 -1.88 -20.64
C TYR A 150 -17.86 -2.49 -22.03
N GLU A 151 -16.90 -2.34 -22.96
CA GLU A 151 -17.01 -2.90 -24.31
C GLU A 151 -17.21 -4.43 -24.29
N ARG A 152 -16.45 -5.15 -23.45
CA ARG A 152 -16.63 -6.60 -23.25
C ARG A 152 -18.02 -6.92 -22.72
N ALA A 153 -18.44 -6.27 -21.64
CA ALA A 153 -19.75 -6.51 -21.03
C ALA A 153 -20.91 -6.16 -21.97
N ALA A 154 -20.80 -5.07 -22.73
CA ALA A 154 -21.80 -4.65 -23.70
C ALA A 154 -21.89 -5.58 -24.91
N ALA A 155 -20.77 -6.16 -25.35
CA ALA A 155 -20.76 -7.14 -26.43
C ALA A 155 -21.48 -8.44 -26.01
N THR A 156 -21.17 -8.98 -24.84
CA THR A 156 -21.80 -10.21 -24.33
C THR A 156 -23.25 -9.99 -23.90
N TYR A 157 -23.60 -8.79 -23.41
CA TYR A 157 -24.98 -8.42 -23.06
C TYR A 157 -25.97 -8.64 -24.21
N LYS A 158 -25.54 -8.42 -25.46
CA LYS A 158 -26.39 -8.61 -26.66
C LYS A 158 -26.88 -10.05 -26.83
N HIS A 159 -26.13 -11.02 -26.30
CA HIS A 159 -26.36 -12.45 -26.48
C HIS A 159 -26.77 -13.16 -25.19
N LYS A 160 -26.94 -12.42 -24.08
CA LYS A 160 -27.08 -12.97 -22.72
C LYS A 160 -28.25 -13.95 -22.52
N ASP A 161 -29.28 -13.88 -23.37
CA ASP A 161 -30.49 -14.70 -23.29
C ASP A 161 -30.56 -15.76 -24.41
N GLU A 162 -29.53 -15.87 -25.27
CA GLU A 162 -29.52 -16.82 -26.40
C GLU A 162 -29.24 -18.27 -25.96
N SER A 163 -28.44 -18.45 -24.92
CA SER A 163 -28.19 -19.75 -24.28
C SER A 163 -27.66 -19.58 -22.86
N VAL A 164 -27.62 -20.68 -22.09
CA VAL A 164 -27.03 -20.68 -20.75
C VAL A 164 -25.54 -20.36 -20.81
N GLU A 165 -24.83 -20.83 -21.83
CA GLU A 165 -23.41 -20.57 -22.04
C GLU A 165 -23.14 -19.08 -22.33
N GLN A 166 -23.90 -18.47 -23.25
CA GLN A 166 -23.79 -17.04 -23.56
C GLN A 166 -24.17 -16.19 -22.35
N GLY A 167 -25.20 -16.60 -21.59
CA GLY A 167 -25.58 -15.95 -20.33
C GLY A 167 -24.48 -15.98 -19.28
N ARG A 168 -23.74 -17.09 -19.16
CA ARG A 168 -22.59 -17.19 -18.23
C ARG A 168 -21.43 -16.29 -18.64
N GLU A 169 -21.14 -16.20 -19.94
CA GLU A 169 -20.11 -15.28 -20.45
C GLU A 169 -20.47 -13.82 -20.16
N PHE A 170 -21.75 -13.46 -20.33
CA PHE A 170 -22.24 -12.14 -19.94
C PHE A 170 -22.07 -11.88 -18.44
N VAL A 171 -22.49 -12.82 -17.57
CA VAL A 171 -22.36 -12.65 -16.12
C VAL A 171 -20.91 -12.47 -15.69
N GLU A 172 -19.96 -13.21 -16.26
CA GLU A 172 -18.53 -13.03 -15.97
C GLU A 172 -18.06 -11.60 -16.33
N ALA A 173 -18.36 -11.14 -17.55
CA ALA A 173 -17.98 -9.81 -18.00
C ALA A 173 -18.66 -8.70 -17.18
N TYR A 174 -19.93 -8.89 -16.80
CA TYR A 174 -20.70 -7.98 -15.98
C TYR A 174 -20.10 -7.82 -14.57
N VAL A 175 -19.79 -8.94 -13.91
CA VAL A 175 -19.21 -8.93 -12.56
C VAL A 175 -17.83 -8.28 -12.57
N GLU A 176 -16.98 -8.60 -13.55
CA GLU A 176 -15.66 -7.97 -13.68
C GLU A 176 -15.78 -6.44 -13.85
N PHE A 177 -16.68 -5.99 -14.74
CA PHE A 177 -16.88 -4.57 -15.01
C PHE A 177 -17.43 -3.82 -13.79
N THR A 178 -18.49 -4.35 -13.16
CA THR A 178 -19.17 -3.68 -12.04
C THR A 178 -18.29 -3.59 -10.80
N HIS A 179 -17.58 -4.67 -10.43
CA HIS A 179 -16.60 -4.62 -9.33
C HIS A 179 -15.45 -3.66 -9.62
N TYR A 180 -15.03 -3.52 -10.88
CA TYR A 180 -13.98 -2.56 -11.25
C TYR A 180 -14.45 -1.12 -11.03
N VAL A 181 -15.64 -0.75 -11.51
CA VAL A 181 -16.20 0.59 -11.33
C VAL A 181 -16.52 0.89 -9.87
N GLU A 182 -17.05 -0.09 -9.13
CA GLU A 182 -17.32 0.05 -7.70
C GLU A 182 -16.05 0.39 -6.91
N ARG A 183 -14.96 -0.36 -7.08
CA ARG A 183 -13.70 -0.06 -6.39
C ARG A 183 -13.19 1.35 -6.69
N LEU A 184 -13.21 1.75 -7.97
CA LEU A 184 -12.82 3.11 -8.35
C LEU A 184 -13.68 4.18 -7.66
N HIS A 185 -14.99 3.95 -7.58
CA HIS A 185 -15.90 4.88 -6.92
C HIS A 185 -15.66 4.94 -5.41
N LEU A 186 -15.44 3.79 -4.76
CA LEU A 186 -15.12 3.73 -3.34
C LEU A 186 -13.81 4.44 -3.03
N ASP A 187 -12.76 4.19 -3.81
CA ASP A 187 -11.46 4.84 -3.66
C ASP A 187 -11.58 6.36 -3.87
N ALA A 188 -12.34 6.81 -4.87
CA ALA A 188 -12.54 8.23 -5.16
C ALA A 188 -13.43 8.96 -4.12
N THR A 189 -14.32 8.24 -3.43
CA THR A 189 -15.25 8.83 -2.45
C THR A 189 -14.80 8.66 -0.99
N GLY A 190 -13.60 8.10 -0.77
CA GLY A 190 -13.06 7.84 0.57
C GLY A 190 -13.82 6.75 1.33
N LYS A 191 -14.61 5.92 0.64
CA LYS A 191 -15.32 4.76 1.20
C LYS A 191 -14.59 3.44 0.93
N GLY A 192 -13.47 3.49 0.22
CA GLY A 192 -12.53 2.38 0.05
C GLY A 192 -11.86 2.01 1.37
N ALA A 193 -11.29 0.80 1.45
CA ALA A 193 -10.77 0.20 2.68
C ALA A 193 -9.61 1.00 3.30
N HIS A 194 -9.93 1.99 4.14
CA HIS A 194 -9.00 2.64 5.07
C HIS A 194 -9.56 2.98 6.46
N ASP A 195 -10.81 2.61 6.79
CA ASP A 195 -11.41 2.82 8.12
C ASP A 195 -11.54 1.51 8.93
N GLN A 196 -10.43 0.84 9.23
CA GLN A 196 -10.36 -0.13 10.34
C GLN A 196 -9.33 0.29 11.39
N HIS A 197 -9.35 1.56 11.79
CA HIS A 197 -8.70 2.01 13.02
C HIS A 197 -9.51 3.12 13.72
N ASN A 198 -10.78 2.84 14.01
CA ASN A 198 -11.51 3.32 15.18
C ASN A 198 -12.98 2.99 14.98
N GLU A 199 -13.53 2.09 15.78
CA GLU A 199 -14.47 2.48 16.82
C GLU A 199 -14.60 1.28 17.77
N GLY A 200 -14.09 1.46 18.99
CA GLY A 200 -14.47 0.61 20.10
C GLY A 200 -15.96 0.78 20.33
N SER A 201 -16.75 -0.18 19.86
CA SER A 201 -18.13 -0.34 20.26
C SER A 201 -18.17 -0.61 21.75
N LYS A 202 -18.36 0.46 22.52
CA LYS A 202 -18.82 0.38 23.90
C LYS A 202 -20.13 -0.41 23.89
N GLN A 203 -20.08 -1.66 24.34
CA GLN A 203 -21.27 -2.37 24.77
C GLN A 203 -21.93 -1.54 25.89
N PRO A 204 -23.26 -1.33 25.86
CA PRO A 204 -23.94 -0.87 27.06
C PRO A 204 -23.89 -2.01 28.08
N ALA A 205 -23.49 -1.68 29.30
CA ALA A 205 -23.53 -2.58 30.43
C ALA A 205 -24.98 -2.95 30.72
N ASP A 206 -25.33 -4.23 30.56
CA ASP A 206 -26.53 -4.79 31.14
C ASP A 206 -26.31 -4.87 32.65
N GLU A 207 -26.89 -3.91 33.38
CA GLU A 207 -27.01 -3.97 34.82
C GLU A 207 -27.89 -5.16 35.22
N HIS A 208 -27.24 -6.14 35.84
CA HIS A 208 -27.87 -7.14 36.69
C HIS A 208 -28.72 -6.43 37.76
N HIS A 209 -30.05 -6.48 37.62
CA HIS A 209 -30.95 -6.26 38.74
C HIS A 209 -31.71 -7.55 39.06
N THR A 210 -31.06 -8.39 39.86
CA THR A 210 -31.73 -9.44 40.63
C THR A 210 -32.43 -8.76 41.79
N SER A 211 -33.76 -8.70 41.77
CA SER A 211 -34.55 -8.57 43.00
C SER A 211 -35.34 -9.84 43.23
N ASP A 212 -34.88 -10.53 44.27
CA ASP A 212 -35.50 -11.66 44.96
C ASP A 212 -36.85 -11.23 45.54
N VAL A 213 -37.93 -11.94 45.21
CA VAL A 213 -39.12 -11.98 46.06
C VAL A 213 -39.63 -13.41 46.13
N ARG A 214 -39.13 -14.13 47.15
CA ARG A 214 -39.77 -15.32 47.71
C ARG A 214 -40.55 -14.94 48.97
N LYS A 215 -41.89 -15.13 48.94
CA LYS A 215 -42.71 -15.89 49.92
C LYS A 215 -44.12 -15.32 50.18
N HIS A 216 -45.08 -16.25 49.99
CA HIS A 216 -46.28 -16.57 50.77
C HIS A 216 -47.39 -15.54 51.06
N GLY A 217 -48.61 -15.91 50.64
CA GLY A 217 -49.67 -16.28 51.59
C GLY A 217 -51.03 -15.60 51.41
N LYS A 218 -51.96 -16.24 50.70
CA LYS A 218 -53.21 -16.85 51.20
C LYS A 218 -54.02 -17.43 50.04
#